data_AF-A0AA88VBY7-F1
#
_entry.id   AF-A0AA88VBY7-F1
#
_cell.length_a   1.000
_cell.length_b   1.000
_cell.length_c   1.000
_cell.angle_alpha   90.00
_cell.angle_beta   90.00
_cell.angle_gamma   90.00
#
_symmetry.space_group_name_H-M   'P 1'
#
loop_
_entity.id
_entity.type
_entity.pdbx_description
1 polymer ?
#
loop_
_entity_poly.entity_id
_entity_poly.type
_entity_poly.pdbx_seq_one_letter_code
_entity_poly.pdbx_strand_id
1 'polypeptide(L)'
;SCYVAFHDDEWGVPVHDDKKLVELLCLSTALAELTWPAILSKRHLFREVFQEFDPIAVSKINEKKTVTPGSSASSLLSELKLRGIIENARQICKIIEEFGSFDKYIWGFVNHKPTIGQFRYPRQVPIKTSKADVISKDLVKRGFRGVGPTVVYSFMQVAGITNDHLISCFRFQECIAAGEPNVKDDNFKANAEGKRTGDAADLGLAGAIGDLNLSTE
;
A
#
# COMPACT_ATOMS: atom_id res chain seq x y z
N SER A 1 10.14 -10.13 -21.20
CA SER A 1 11.31 -9.59 -20.48
C SER A 1 10.92 -9.30 -19.03
N CYS A 2 11.87 -9.12 -18.10
CA CYS A 2 11.55 -8.75 -16.71
C CYS A 2 10.69 -7.48 -16.59
N TYR A 3 10.83 -6.55 -17.54
CA TYR A 3 10.04 -5.32 -17.59
C TYR A 3 8.56 -5.57 -17.96
N VAL A 4 8.30 -6.45 -18.93
CA VAL A 4 6.92 -6.82 -19.31
C VAL A 4 6.24 -7.58 -18.18
N ALA A 5 6.91 -8.56 -17.58
CA ALA A 5 6.36 -9.28 -16.43
C ALA A 5 6.10 -8.33 -15.25
N PHE A 6 7.00 -7.38 -14.98
CA PHE A 6 6.76 -6.37 -13.95
C PHE A 6 5.54 -5.49 -14.25
N HIS A 7 5.35 -5.07 -15.51
CA HIS A 7 4.16 -4.34 -15.92
C HIS A 7 2.88 -5.16 -15.74
N ASP A 8 2.90 -6.42 -16.19
CA ASP A 8 1.73 -7.29 -16.25
C ASP A 8 1.33 -7.78 -14.84
N ASP A 9 2.30 -8.08 -13.97
CA ASP A 9 2.04 -8.77 -12.70
C ASP A 9 2.09 -7.82 -11.48
N GLU A 10 2.85 -6.73 -11.53
CA GLU A 10 3.15 -5.92 -10.35
C GLU A 10 2.76 -4.44 -10.48
N TRP A 11 3.01 -3.80 -11.64
CA TRP A 11 2.87 -2.36 -11.78
C TRP A 11 1.40 -1.91 -11.70
N GLY A 12 1.13 -0.93 -10.84
CA GLY A 12 -0.22 -0.41 -10.61
C GLY A 12 -1.12 -1.31 -9.77
N VAL A 13 -0.67 -2.50 -9.36
CA VAL A 13 -1.43 -3.38 -8.47
C VAL A 13 -1.32 -2.85 -7.04
N PRO A 14 -2.44 -2.65 -6.31
CA PRO A 14 -2.40 -2.20 -4.91
C PRO A 14 -1.56 -3.13 -4.01
N VAL A 15 -0.57 -2.55 -3.34
CA VAL A 15 0.30 -3.26 -2.40
C VAL A 15 0.04 -2.81 -0.96
N HIS A 16 -0.22 -3.77 -0.07
CA HIS A 16 -0.45 -3.53 1.36
C HIS A 16 0.56 -4.24 2.29
N ASP A 17 1.58 -4.90 1.73
CA ASP A 17 2.68 -5.49 2.50
C ASP A 17 3.78 -4.46 2.74
N ASP A 18 4.15 -4.23 4.00
CA ASP A 18 5.14 -3.21 4.39
C ASP A 18 6.50 -3.45 3.74
N LYS A 19 7.01 -4.68 3.71
CA LYS A 19 8.33 -5.00 3.13
C LYS A 19 8.33 -4.72 1.65
N LYS A 20 7.26 -5.09 0.95
CA LYS A 20 7.08 -4.81 -0.46
C LYS A 20 6.99 -3.31 -0.73
N LEU A 21 6.28 -2.54 0.10
CA LEU A 21 6.22 -1.09 -0.02
C LEU A 21 7.61 -0.44 0.19
N VAL A 22 8.40 -0.95 1.14
CA VAL A 22 9.79 -0.51 1.35
C VAL A 22 10.67 -0.84 0.16
N GLU A 23 10.55 -2.07 -0.38
CA GLU A 23 11.22 -2.48 -1.62
C GLU A 23 10.90 -1.47 -2.73
N LEU A 24 9.62 -1.26 -3.02
CA LEU A 24 9.18 -0.41 -4.12
C LEU A 24 9.65 1.05 -3.95
N LEU A 25 9.56 1.62 -2.75
CA LEU A 25 10.08 2.96 -2.47
C LEU A 25 11.60 3.02 -2.73
N CYS A 26 12.35 2.03 -2.25
CA CYS A 26 13.78 1.95 -2.48
C CYS A 26 14.10 1.88 -3.99
N LEU A 27 13.43 1.01 -4.74
CA LEU A 27 13.64 0.88 -6.18
C LEU A 27 13.28 2.17 -6.91
N SER A 28 12.22 2.87 -6.51
CA SER A 28 11.89 4.19 -7.07
C SER A 28 12.98 5.24 -6.77
N THR A 29 13.63 5.20 -5.60
CA THR A 29 14.76 6.12 -5.31
C THR A 29 16.01 5.82 -6.14
N ALA A 30 16.19 4.57 -6.59
CA ALA A 30 17.27 4.13 -7.45
C ALA A 30 17.14 4.65 -8.89
N LEU A 31 15.96 5.14 -9.30
CA LEU A 31 15.74 5.76 -10.62
C LEU A 31 16.61 7.00 -10.86
N ALA A 32 17.17 7.59 -9.81
CA ALA A 32 18.14 8.67 -9.94
C ALA A 32 19.47 8.21 -10.57
N GLU A 33 19.77 6.91 -10.59
CA GLU A 33 21.04 6.35 -11.05
C GLU A 33 20.87 5.22 -12.07
N LEU A 34 19.72 4.54 -12.09
CA LEU A 34 19.46 3.37 -12.92
C LEU A 34 18.10 3.49 -13.63
N THR A 35 17.95 2.81 -14.77
CA THR A 35 16.65 2.65 -15.43
C THR A 35 15.86 1.48 -14.84
N TRP A 36 14.53 1.47 -14.97
CA TRP A 36 13.71 0.35 -14.50
C TRP A 36 14.16 -1.02 -15.02
N PRO A 37 14.47 -1.24 -16.31
CA PRO A 37 15.01 -2.52 -16.77
C PRO A 37 16.30 -2.94 -16.05
N ALA A 38 17.20 -1.99 -15.76
CA ALA A 38 18.45 -2.25 -15.04
C ALA A 38 18.21 -2.55 -13.56
N ILE A 39 17.24 -1.89 -12.93
CA ILE A 39 16.82 -2.17 -11.55
C ILE A 39 16.21 -3.56 -11.47
N LEU A 40 15.26 -3.88 -12.37
CA LEU A 40 14.55 -5.15 -12.37
C LEU A 40 15.46 -6.35 -12.67
N SER A 41 16.44 -6.19 -13.57
CA SER A 41 17.41 -7.27 -13.84
C SER A 41 18.32 -7.57 -12.63
N LYS A 42 18.56 -6.57 -11.77
CA LYS A 42 19.37 -6.68 -10.56
C LYS A 42 18.54 -6.84 -9.28
N ARG A 43 17.22 -6.96 -9.37
CA ARG A 43 16.31 -6.91 -8.20
C ARG A 43 16.63 -7.95 -7.13
N HIS A 44 17.11 -9.13 -7.52
CA HIS A 44 17.57 -10.15 -6.58
C HIS A 44 18.77 -9.70 -5.75
N LEU A 45 19.73 -8.98 -6.34
CA LEU A 45 20.88 -8.40 -5.62
C LEU A 45 20.43 -7.30 -4.67
N PHE A 46 19.45 -6.48 -5.08
CA PHE A 46 18.85 -5.48 -4.19
C PHE A 46 18.26 -6.14 -2.95
N ARG A 47 17.50 -7.24 -3.12
CA ARG A 47 16.91 -7.98 -2.00
C ARG A 47 17.97 -8.60 -1.08
N GLU A 48 19.04 -9.16 -1.65
CA GLU A 48 20.17 -9.69 -0.86
C GLU A 48 20.84 -8.58 -0.03
N VAL A 49 21.20 -7.46 -0.68
CA VAL A 49 21.89 -6.32 -0.04
C VAL A 49 21.04 -5.68 1.05
N PHE A 50 19.73 -5.54 0.80
CA PHE A 50 18.79 -4.89 1.70
C PHE A 50 17.95 -5.89 2.51
N GLN A 51 18.43 -7.12 2.70
CA GLN A 51 17.83 -8.12 3.60
C GLN A 51 16.31 -8.28 3.41
N GLU A 52 15.89 -8.55 2.16
CA GLU A 52 14.48 -8.67 1.74
C GLU A 52 13.62 -7.44 2.08
N PHE A 53 14.26 -6.27 2.20
CA PHE A 53 13.65 -4.99 2.55
C PHE A 53 12.88 -5.00 3.88
N ASP A 54 13.25 -5.87 4.82
CA ASP A 54 12.76 -5.79 6.19
C ASP A 54 13.21 -4.46 6.82
N PRO A 55 12.28 -3.56 7.21
CA PRO A 55 12.65 -2.22 7.66
C PRO A 55 13.62 -2.23 8.85
N ILE A 56 13.42 -3.17 9.79
CA ILE A 56 14.25 -3.29 10.99
C ILE A 56 15.64 -3.78 10.59
N ALA A 57 15.74 -4.81 9.75
CA ALA A 57 17.00 -5.35 9.28
C ALA A 57 17.81 -4.30 8.50
N VAL A 58 17.17 -3.57 7.59
CA VAL A 58 17.80 -2.51 6.80
C VAL A 58 18.27 -1.36 7.69
N SER A 59 17.46 -0.95 8.67
CA SER A 59 17.82 0.14 9.60
C SER A 59 19.10 -0.13 10.42
N LYS A 60 19.43 -1.42 10.60
CA LYS A 60 20.59 -1.92 11.35
C LYS A 60 21.80 -2.22 10.47
N ILE A 61 21.71 -2.05 9.16
CA ILE A 61 22.84 -2.25 8.25
C ILE A 61 23.99 -1.31 8.65
N ASN A 62 25.19 -1.88 8.78
CA ASN A 62 26.40 -1.12 9.08
C ASN A 62 26.82 -0.32 7.83
N GLU A 63 26.51 0.97 7.82
CA GLU A 63 26.81 1.88 6.71
C GLU A 63 28.27 1.79 6.24
N LYS A 64 29.24 1.79 7.17
CA LYS A 64 30.67 1.78 6.82
C LYS A 64 31.05 0.53 6.01
N LYS A 65 30.50 -0.62 6.39
CA LYS A 65 30.73 -1.88 5.68
C LYS A 65 30.04 -1.88 4.31
N THR A 66 28.82 -1.35 4.23
CA THR A 66 28.01 -1.36 3.01
C THR A 66 28.53 -0.43 1.92
N VAL A 67 29.19 0.67 2.30
CA VAL A 67 29.75 1.64 1.33
C VAL A 67 31.20 1.34 0.95
N THR A 68 31.79 0.26 1.51
CA THR A 68 33.16 -0.13 1.19
C THR A 68 33.27 -0.51 -0.30
N PRO A 69 34.26 0.03 -1.04
CA PRO A 69 34.48 -0.31 -2.44
C PRO A 69 34.63 -1.82 -2.66
N GLY A 70 33.96 -2.35 -3.67
CA GLY A 70 33.98 -3.78 -4.01
C GLY A 70 32.94 -4.62 -3.27
N SER A 71 32.15 -4.03 -2.37
CA SER A 71 30.96 -4.70 -1.83
C SER A 71 29.86 -4.83 -2.89
N SER A 72 29.00 -5.86 -2.77
CA SER A 72 27.83 -6.04 -3.64
C SER A 72 26.91 -4.81 -3.64
N ALA A 73 26.81 -4.10 -2.53
CA ALA A 73 26.02 -2.87 -2.43
C ALA A 73 26.63 -1.72 -3.26
N SER A 74 27.96 -1.53 -3.18
CA SER A 74 28.68 -0.48 -3.92
C SER A 74 28.64 -0.65 -5.44
N SER A 75 28.33 -1.85 -5.95
CA SER A 75 28.14 -2.09 -7.39
C SER A 75 26.70 -1.81 -7.87
N LEU A 76 25.74 -1.68 -6.94
CA LEU A 76 24.35 -1.38 -7.26
C LEU A 76 24.10 0.13 -7.35
N LEU A 77 24.56 0.89 -6.35
CA LEU A 77 24.24 2.30 -6.17
C LEU A 77 25.41 3.07 -5.57
N SER A 78 25.40 4.39 -5.76
CA SER A 78 26.36 5.28 -5.12
C SER A 78 26.27 5.24 -3.60
N GLU A 79 27.37 5.59 -2.92
CA GLU A 79 27.42 5.71 -1.46
C GLU A 79 26.30 6.60 -0.91
N LEU A 80 26.00 7.73 -1.58
CA LEU A 80 24.94 8.65 -1.18
C LEU A 80 23.57 7.96 -1.16
N LYS A 81 23.28 7.11 -2.15
CA LYS A 81 22.01 6.38 -2.21
C LYS A 81 21.95 5.24 -1.21
N LEU A 82 23.02 4.48 -1.04
CA LEU A 82 23.09 3.42 -0.03
C LEU A 82 22.81 3.97 1.37
N ARG A 83 23.47 5.07 1.75
CA ARG A 83 23.21 5.75 3.03
C ARG A 83 21.78 6.27 3.13
N GLY A 84 21.26 6.85 2.04
CA GLY A 84 19.88 7.35 1.98
C GLY A 84 18.84 6.24 2.21
N ILE A 85 19.03 5.05 1.64
CA ILE A 85 18.13 3.90 1.81
C ILE A 85 18.16 3.40 3.26
N ILE A 86 19.35 3.28 3.86
CA ILE A 86 19.50 2.87 5.26
C ILE A 86 18.82 3.89 6.20
N GLU A 87 18.99 5.18 5.93
CA GLU A 87 18.35 6.24 6.70
C GLU A 87 16.81 6.24 6.54
N ASN A 88 16.32 6.01 5.32
CA ASN A 88 14.89 5.86 5.06
C ASN A 88 14.30 4.70 5.87
N ALA A 89 15.00 3.56 5.95
CA ALA A 89 14.53 2.42 6.74
C ALA A 89 14.43 2.75 8.25
N ARG A 90 15.32 3.58 8.79
CA ARG A 90 15.21 4.10 10.16
C ARG A 90 13.97 4.96 10.35
N GLN A 91 13.66 5.84 9.38
CA GLN A 91 12.44 6.66 9.44
C GLN A 91 11.18 5.83 9.26
N ILE A 92 11.22 4.77 8.45
CA ILE A 92 10.12 3.82 8.31
C ILE A 92 9.86 3.09 9.64
N CYS A 93 10.90 2.68 10.37
CA CYS A 93 10.71 2.07 11.70
C CYS A 93 9.94 3.00 12.65
N LYS A 94 10.25 4.30 12.67
CA LYS A 94 9.50 5.29 13.46
C LYS A 94 8.06 5.46 12.99
N ILE A 95 7.82 5.42 11.68
CA ILE A 95 6.46 5.42 11.13
C ILE A 95 5.69 4.18 11.58
N ILE A 96 6.33 3.01 11.59
CA ILE A 96 5.71 1.77 12.07
C ILE A 96 5.38 1.89 13.56
N GLU A 97 6.23 2.52 14.37
CA GLU A 97 5.93 2.81 15.78
C GLU A 97 4.74 3.77 15.95
N GLU A 98 4.64 4.83 15.12
CA GLU A 98 3.59 5.86 15.21
C GLU A 98 2.24 5.44 14.62
N PHE A 99 2.26 4.76 13.47
CA PHE A 99 1.06 4.42 12.68
C PHE A 99 0.73 2.92 12.69
N GLY A 100 1.59 2.10 13.29
CA GLY A 100 1.48 0.64 13.32
C GLY A 100 1.97 -0.08 12.06
N SER A 101 2.08 0.59 10.92
CA SER A 101 2.59 0.03 9.65
C SER A 101 2.93 1.13 8.65
N PHE A 102 3.85 0.86 7.72
CA PHE A 102 4.16 1.78 6.62
C PHE A 102 2.99 1.89 5.61
N ASP A 103 2.27 0.80 5.38
CA ASP A 103 1.03 0.73 4.60
C ASP A 103 -0.01 1.76 5.07
N LYS A 104 -0.45 1.66 6.34
CA LYS A 104 -1.44 2.59 6.90
C LYS A 104 -1.03 4.05 6.73
N TYR A 105 0.24 4.35 6.94
CA TYR A 105 0.77 5.70 6.79
C TYR A 105 0.69 6.17 5.32
N ILE A 106 1.22 5.39 4.37
CA ILE A 106 1.32 5.84 2.98
C ILE A 106 -0.05 5.84 2.27
N TRP A 107 -0.87 4.82 2.50
CA TRP A 107 -2.22 4.75 1.92
C TRP A 107 -3.20 5.72 2.58
N GLY A 108 -2.91 6.18 3.80
CA GLY A 108 -3.67 7.23 4.48
C GLY A 108 -3.73 8.53 3.68
N PHE A 109 -2.70 8.85 2.88
CA PHE A 109 -2.70 10.04 2.00
C PHE A 109 -3.74 9.98 0.88
N VAL A 110 -4.23 8.79 0.54
CA VAL A 110 -5.25 8.55 -0.48
C VAL A 110 -6.52 7.93 0.10
N ASN A 111 -6.76 8.09 1.40
CA ASN A 111 -7.91 7.52 2.11
C ASN A 111 -8.07 6.01 1.86
N HIS A 112 -6.94 5.29 1.77
CA HIS A 112 -6.89 3.84 1.51
C HIS A 112 -7.60 3.40 0.22
N LYS A 113 -7.69 4.28 -0.78
CA LYS A 113 -8.25 3.98 -2.10
C LYS A 113 -7.30 4.43 -3.21
N PRO A 114 -7.03 3.60 -4.23
CA PRO A 114 -6.20 4.01 -5.36
C PRO A 114 -6.76 5.24 -6.07
N THR A 115 -5.89 6.17 -6.44
CA THR A 115 -6.25 7.26 -7.37
C THR A 115 -6.21 6.73 -8.80
N ILE A 116 -7.18 7.09 -9.66
CA ILE A 116 -7.25 6.57 -11.04
C ILE A 116 -6.94 7.67 -12.06
N GLY A 117 -5.88 7.50 -12.86
CA GLY A 117 -5.40 8.50 -13.82
C GLY A 117 -6.21 8.62 -15.12
N GLN A 118 -6.98 7.58 -15.52
CA GLN A 118 -7.83 7.53 -16.72
C GLN A 118 -7.21 8.10 -18.01
N PHE A 119 -5.89 7.93 -18.19
CA PHE A 119 -5.17 8.50 -19.34
C PHE A 119 -5.42 7.71 -20.62
N ARG A 120 -5.60 8.41 -21.75
CA ARG A 120 -5.74 7.77 -23.08
C ARG A 120 -4.40 7.57 -23.78
N TYR A 121 -3.46 8.49 -23.54
CA TYR A 121 -2.16 8.51 -24.22
C TYR A 121 -1.00 8.67 -23.22
N PRO A 122 0.17 8.06 -23.45
CA PRO A 122 1.32 8.15 -22.55
C PRO A 122 1.73 9.58 -22.20
N ARG A 123 1.67 10.50 -23.19
CA ARG A 123 2.01 11.92 -23.01
C ARG A 123 1.12 12.68 -22.01
N GLN A 124 -0.01 12.11 -21.60
CA GLN A 124 -0.91 12.69 -20.61
C GLN A 124 -0.52 12.32 -19.18
N VAL A 125 0.23 11.22 -19.00
CA VAL A 125 0.71 10.79 -17.69
C VAL A 125 1.71 11.84 -17.22
N PRO A 126 1.46 12.53 -16.10
CA PRO A 126 2.34 13.59 -15.63
C PRO A 126 3.65 13.01 -15.10
N ILE A 127 4.68 13.84 -14.96
CA ILE A 127 5.96 13.41 -14.33
C ILE A 127 5.83 13.39 -12.80
N LYS A 128 4.89 14.17 -12.26
CA LYS A 128 4.54 14.23 -10.83
C LYS A 128 3.14 14.83 -10.65
N THR A 129 2.53 14.61 -9.49
CA THR A 129 1.21 15.14 -9.13
C THR A 129 1.28 16.00 -7.88
N SER A 130 0.24 16.83 -7.65
CA SER A 130 0.09 17.59 -6.41
C SER A 130 0.04 16.69 -5.17
N LYS A 131 -0.57 15.50 -5.30
CA LYS A 131 -0.58 14.48 -4.24
C LYS A 131 0.83 13.97 -3.94
N ALA A 132 1.63 13.68 -4.97
CA ALA A 132 3.03 13.29 -4.79
C ALA A 132 3.88 14.41 -4.18
N ASP A 133 3.61 15.69 -4.51
CA ASP A 133 4.27 16.84 -3.87
C ASP A 133 3.96 16.89 -2.36
N VAL A 134 2.72 16.61 -1.95
CA VAL A 134 2.32 16.57 -0.52
C VAL A 134 3.03 15.43 0.21
N ILE A 135 2.97 14.21 -0.33
CA ILE A 135 3.62 13.03 0.27
C ILE A 135 5.14 13.24 0.36
N SER A 136 5.75 13.75 -0.69
CA SER A 136 7.19 14.06 -0.72
C SER A 136 7.58 15.04 0.38
N LYS A 137 6.83 16.14 0.55
CA LYS A 137 7.09 17.11 1.62
C LYS A 137 7.00 16.48 3.01
N ASP A 138 6.02 15.61 3.25
CA ASP A 138 5.89 14.94 4.55
C ASP A 138 7.04 13.96 4.82
N LEU A 139 7.38 13.11 3.82
CA LEU A 139 8.52 12.21 3.92
C LEU A 139 9.84 12.96 4.17
N VAL A 140 10.09 14.06 3.45
CA VAL A 140 11.27 14.91 3.68
C VAL A 140 11.26 15.51 5.09
N LYS A 141 10.11 15.99 5.57
CA LYS A 141 9.95 16.51 6.95
C LYS A 141 10.24 15.44 7.99
N ARG A 142 9.90 14.18 7.72
CA ARG A 142 10.21 13.02 8.56
C ARG A 142 11.66 12.53 8.43
N GLY A 143 12.49 13.18 7.61
CA GLY A 143 13.92 12.89 7.48
C GLY A 143 14.29 11.94 6.34
N PHE A 144 13.34 11.54 5.49
CA PHE A 144 13.65 10.69 4.34
C PHE A 144 14.57 11.42 3.34
N ARG A 145 15.39 10.64 2.64
CA ARG A 145 16.38 11.05 1.64
C ARG A 145 16.01 10.51 0.27
N GLY A 146 16.24 11.33 -0.76
CA GLY A 146 16.02 10.93 -2.15
C GLY A 146 14.55 10.77 -2.56
N VAL A 147 13.60 11.26 -1.76
CA VAL A 147 12.15 11.13 -1.95
C VAL A 147 11.53 12.39 -2.56
N GLY A 148 12.13 12.91 -3.63
CA GLY A 148 11.57 14.05 -4.37
C GLY A 148 10.21 13.71 -5.02
N PRO A 149 9.39 14.70 -5.41
CA PRO A 149 8.04 14.44 -5.89
C PRO A 149 7.93 13.49 -7.08
N THR A 150 8.89 13.52 -8.02
CA THR A 150 8.95 12.58 -9.15
C THR A 150 9.21 11.15 -8.68
N VAL A 151 10.10 10.96 -7.71
CA VAL A 151 10.39 9.64 -7.12
C VAL A 151 9.17 9.11 -6.38
N VAL A 152 8.52 9.97 -5.58
CA VAL A 152 7.31 9.61 -4.85
C VAL A 152 6.17 9.27 -5.80
N TYR A 153 6.01 10.01 -6.90
CA TYR A 153 4.99 9.68 -7.89
C TYR A 153 5.27 8.34 -8.58
N SER A 154 6.54 8.08 -8.94
CA SER A 154 6.91 6.75 -9.45
C SER A 154 6.63 5.65 -8.43
N PHE A 155 6.91 5.87 -7.15
CA PHE A 155 6.57 4.94 -6.07
C PHE A 155 5.05 4.70 -5.99
N MET A 156 4.25 5.77 -6.04
CA MET A 156 2.79 5.66 -6.03
C MET A 156 2.28 4.79 -7.19
N GLN A 157 2.88 4.93 -8.38
CA GLN A 157 2.52 4.15 -9.57
C GLN A 157 2.86 2.67 -9.38
N VAL A 158 4.10 2.36 -8.99
CA VAL A 158 4.53 0.95 -8.85
C VAL A 158 3.86 0.23 -7.67
N ALA A 159 3.40 0.95 -6.65
CA ALA A 159 2.70 0.41 -5.49
C ALA A 159 1.17 0.37 -5.64
N GLY A 160 0.64 0.81 -6.78
CA GLY A 160 -0.81 0.86 -7.03
C GLY A 160 -1.56 1.91 -6.20
N ILE A 161 -0.87 2.80 -5.50
CA ILE A 161 -1.47 3.98 -4.84
C ILE A 161 -2.12 4.89 -5.89
N THR A 162 -1.56 4.93 -7.10
CA THR A 162 -2.21 5.44 -8.29
C THR A 162 -2.22 4.37 -9.38
N ASN A 163 -3.35 4.21 -10.06
CA ASN A 163 -3.47 3.40 -11.26
C ASN A 163 -3.40 4.32 -12.48
N ASP A 164 -2.22 4.36 -13.09
CA ASP A 164 -1.94 5.16 -14.27
C ASP A 164 -1.78 4.31 -15.54
N HIS A 165 -2.25 3.05 -15.50
CA HIS A 165 -2.41 2.28 -16.73
C HIS A 165 -3.26 3.11 -17.71
N LEU A 166 -2.89 3.10 -18.98
CA LEU A 166 -3.75 3.72 -20.00
C LEU A 166 -5.09 2.99 -20.01
N ILE A 167 -6.17 3.69 -20.32
CA ILE A 167 -7.51 3.07 -20.38
C ILE A 167 -7.60 1.91 -21.38
N SER A 168 -6.68 1.85 -22.35
CA SER A 168 -6.57 0.78 -23.34
C SER A 168 -5.66 -0.37 -22.91
N CYS A 169 -4.96 -0.25 -21.78
CA CYS A 169 -4.15 -1.34 -21.23
C CYS A 169 -5.06 -2.38 -20.60
N PHE A 170 -4.79 -3.66 -20.84
CA PHE A 170 -5.60 -4.77 -20.28
C PHE A 170 -5.60 -4.76 -18.74
N ARG A 171 -4.51 -4.30 -18.12
CA ARG A 171 -4.37 -4.17 -16.66
C ARG A 171 -5.19 -3.04 -16.04
N PHE A 172 -5.70 -2.08 -16.83
CA PHE A 172 -6.37 -0.90 -16.28
C PHE A 172 -7.57 -1.27 -15.40
N GLN A 173 -8.46 -2.14 -15.91
CA GLN A 173 -9.63 -2.60 -15.16
C GLN A 173 -9.26 -3.59 -14.06
N GLU A 174 -8.28 -4.45 -14.29
CA GLU A 174 -7.82 -5.43 -13.31
C GLU A 174 -7.25 -4.74 -12.05
N CYS A 175 -6.47 -3.68 -12.23
CA CYS A 175 -5.94 -2.89 -11.11
C CYS A 175 -7.01 -2.04 -10.40
N ILE A 176 -8.10 -1.65 -11.08
CA ILE A 176 -9.27 -1.04 -10.41
C ILE A 176 -9.94 -2.07 -9.51
N ALA A 177 -10.25 -3.24 -10.05
CA ALA A 177 -10.93 -4.31 -9.32
C ALA A 177 -10.11 -4.79 -8.11
N ALA A 178 -8.78 -4.85 -8.23
CA ALA A 178 -7.89 -5.22 -7.14
C ALA A 178 -7.88 -4.21 -5.97
N GLY A 179 -8.31 -2.97 -6.20
CA GLY A 179 -8.38 -1.91 -5.18
C GLY A 179 -9.73 -1.82 -4.46
N GLU A 180 -10.72 -2.61 -4.85
CA GLU A 180 -12.02 -2.62 -4.18
C GLU A 180 -11.96 -3.48 -2.91
N PRO A 181 -12.49 -3.02 -1.76
CA PRO A 181 -12.58 -3.84 -0.57
C PRO A 181 -13.48 -5.04 -0.88
N ASN A 182 -12.97 -6.26 -0.67
CA ASN A 182 -13.77 -7.48 -0.71
C ASN A 182 -14.90 -7.37 0.33
N VAL A 183 -16.11 -7.04 -0.12
CA VAL A 183 -17.32 -7.23 0.67
C VAL A 183 -17.57 -8.73 0.72
N LYS A 184 -16.93 -9.40 1.68
CA LYS A 184 -17.37 -10.74 2.07
C LYS A 184 -18.53 -10.54 3.03
N ASP A 185 -19.72 -10.93 2.59
CA ASP A 185 -20.93 -11.02 3.39
C ASP A 185 -20.72 -12.01 4.55
N ASP A 186 -20.32 -11.50 5.72
CA ASP A 186 -20.40 -12.24 6.98
C ASP A 186 -21.86 -12.23 7.46
N ASN A 187 -22.72 -12.97 6.76
CA ASN A 187 -24.05 -13.28 7.26
C ASN A 187 -23.94 -14.42 8.28
N PHE A 188 -23.64 -14.04 9.53
CA PHE A 188 -23.55 -14.93 10.68
C PHE A 188 -24.92 -15.57 10.93
N LYS A 189 -25.01 -16.88 10.66
CA LYS A 189 -26.13 -17.73 11.10
C LYS A 189 -26.18 -17.71 12.63
N ALA A 190 -27.15 -16.99 13.20
CA ALA A 190 -27.53 -17.16 14.59
C ALA A 190 -28.25 -18.50 14.74
N ASN A 191 -27.54 -19.50 15.24
CA ASN A 191 -28.14 -20.73 15.77
C ASN A 191 -28.13 -20.60 17.30
N ALA A 192 -29.29 -20.39 17.92
CA ALA A 192 -29.44 -20.36 19.36
C ALA A 192 -30.36 -21.50 19.78
N GLU A 193 -29.76 -22.67 20.05
CA GLU A 193 -30.37 -23.70 20.90
C GLU A 193 -29.87 -23.55 22.33
N GLY A 194 -30.80 -23.44 23.28
CA GLY A 194 -30.52 -23.31 24.70
C GLY A 194 -31.75 -23.50 25.59
N LYS A 195 -32.15 -24.78 25.75
CA LYS A 195 -32.92 -25.40 26.86
C LYS A 195 -32.64 -24.70 28.23
N ARG A 196 -33.48 -24.61 29.27
CA ARG A 196 -34.68 -25.33 29.78
C ARG A 196 -35.10 -24.54 31.06
N THR A 197 -36.36 -24.38 31.48
CA THR A 197 -37.04 -25.20 32.52
C THR A 197 -38.30 -24.47 33.05
N GLY A 198 -39.34 -25.22 33.43
CA GLY A 198 -40.31 -24.82 34.48
C GLY A 198 -41.79 -25.01 34.12
N ASP A 199 -42.38 -26.10 34.63
CA ASP A 199 -43.82 -26.42 34.61
C ASP A 199 -44.71 -25.38 35.29
N ALA A 200 -45.94 -25.19 34.79
CA ALA A 200 -47.19 -25.47 35.50
C ALA A 200 -48.41 -24.84 34.77
N ALA A 201 -49.52 -25.59 34.83
CA ALA A 201 -50.85 -25.33 34.28
C ALA A 201 -51.48 -24.00 34.69
N ASP A 202 -52.41 -23.46 33.88
CA ASP A 202 -53.87 -23.60 34.11
C ASP A 202 -54.69 -22.66 33.17
N LEU A 203 -55.94 -23.06 33.00
CA LEU A 203 -57.06 -22.63 32.17
C LEU A 203 -57.38 -21.11 32.10
N GLY A 204 -58.07 -20.68 31.04
CA GLY A 204 -58.86 -19.44 31.10
C GLY A 204 -59.35 -18.88 29.76
N LEU A 205 -60.64 -19.03 29.49
CA LEU A 205 -61.37 -18.56 28.32
C LEU A 205 -61.87 -17.10 28.50
N ALA A 206 -62.03 -16.41 27.36
CA ALA A 206 -63.07 -15.39 27.04
C ALA A 206 -62.89 -13.88 27.37
N GLY A 207 -63.40 -13.06 26.42
CA GLY A 207 -63.78 -11.63 26.56
C GLY A 207 -63.14 -10.74 25.49
N ALA A 208 -63.65 -10.58 24.26
CA ALA A 208 -64.80 -9.77 23.82
C ALA A 208 -64.64 -8.23 23.95
N ILE A 209 -64.52 -7.58 22.78
CA ILE A 209 -65.14 -6.30 22.32
C ILE A 209 -64.73 -4.97 23.00
N GLY A 210 -64.42 -3.96 22.18
CA GLY A 210 -64.36 -2.56 22.61
C GLY A 210 -63.80 -1.58 21.57
N ASP A 211 -64.67 -1.17 20.64
CA ASP A 211 -64.71 -0.01 19.74
C ASP A 211 -63.65 1.12 19.74
N LEU A 212 -63.34 1.54 18.50
CA LEU A 212 -63.31 2.92 17.95
C LEU A 212 -62.82 4.07 18.85
N ASN A 213 -61.79 4.80 18.37
CA ASN A 213 -62.03 6.22 18.10
C ASN A 213 -61.13 6.78 16.99
N LEU A 214 -61.77 7.63 16.19
CA LEU A 214 -61.26 8.38 15.04
C LEU A 214 -60.72 9.74 15.51
N SER A 215 -59.80 10.30 14.70
CA SER A 215 -59.63 11.73 14.39
C SER A 215 -58.68 12.62 15.21
N THR A 216 -57.82 13.28 14.41
CA THR A 216 -57.31 14.67 14.50
C THR A 216 -56.38 15.00 15.67
N GLU A 217 -55.20 15.58 15.47
CA GLU A 217 -54.86 16.77 14.65
C GLU A 217 -53.59 16.63 13.79
#